data_AF-A0A520WW52-F1
#
_entry.id   AF-A0A520WW52-F1
#
_cell.length_a   1.000
_cell.length_b   1.000
_cell.length_c   1.000
_cell.angle_alpha   90.00
_cell.angle_beta   90.00
_cell.angle_gamma   90.00
#
_symmetry.space_group_name_H-M   'P 1'
#
loop_
_entity.id
_entity.type
_entity.pdbx_description
1 polymer ?
#
loop_
_entity_poly.entity_id
_entity_poly.type
_entity_poly.pdbx_seq_one_letter_code
_entity_poly.pdbx_strand_id
1 'polypeptide(L)'
;IDYLILSYSLYERGIVPPDPAVAFLAHLIEDFADEWLTKAMFGWRWLAEVDQVQMSRWLAFDRMHGGGIDASQSAADKFRARQVGRMALVGCTKENFPLIEASTHVVLQSLEAHVTESFFLYGSRPSLAEFGLFGQLSQLATDPTPQSMMREHFPYTYRWLAHLDDLSGHSGEWADKPSAAALRIAQVAGAVYAPFLVANEAALDAGHDMLRFEALGHEFSQPVFKYQAKCLADLRTRYKALSDAGRDRVAGWTGDGWRIALDT
;
A
#
# COMPACT_ATOMS: atom_id res chain seq x y z
N ILE A 1 -13.19 -14.78 21.03
CA ILE A 1 -14.23 -13.75 20.81
C ILE A 1 -14.79 -14.05 19.44
N ASP A 2 -16.03 -14.53 19.44
CA ASP A 2 -16.66 -15.21 18.30
C ASP A 2 -16.80 -14.30 17.07
N TYR A 3 -16.34 -14.82 15.93
CA TYR A 3 -16.58 -14.28 14.59
C TYR A 3 -18.08 -14.26 14.18
N LEU A 4 -18.98 -14.80 15.04
CA LEU A 4 -20.39 -14.99 14.72
C LEU A 4 -21.33 -13.84 15.11
N ILE A 5 -20.88 -12.83 15.87
CA ILE A 5 -21.77 -11.74 16.34
C ILE A 5 -21.82 -10.54 15.37
N LEU A 6 -20.93 -10.50 14.36
CA LEU A 6 -20.89 -9.41 13.38
C LEU A 6 -21.62 -9.72 12.05
N SER A 7 -22.11 -10.95 11.83
CA SER A 7 -22.46 -11.41 10.48
C SER A 7 -23.85 -11.05 9.96
N TYR A 8 -24.77 -10.51 10.77
CA TYR A 8 -26.12 -10.19 10.29
C TYR A 8 -26.40 -8.70 10.01
N SER A 9 -25.57 -7.78 10.55
CA SER A 9 -25.70 -6.33 10.31
C SER A 9 -24.65 -5.76 9.34
N LEU A 10 -23.59 -6.52 9.02
CA LEU A 10 -22.47 -6.04 8.19
C LEU A 10 -22.66 -6.18 6.68
N TYR A 11 -23.62 -6.98 6.21
CA TYR A 11 -23.80 -7.17 4.76
C TYR A 11 -24.13 -5.85 4.02
N GLU A 12 -24.79 -4.91 4.67
CA GLU A 12 -25.09 -3.59 4.06
C GLU A 12 -23.87 -2.65 4.02
N ARG A 13 -22.89 -2.83 4.93
CA ARG A 13 -21.69 -1.98 5.06
C ARG A 13 -20.38 -2.70 4.72
N GLY A 14 -20.44 -3.75 3.89
CA GLY A 14 -19.25 -4.41 3.38
C GLY A 14 -18.30 -3.44 2.66
N ILE A 15 -17.00 -3.70 2.77
CA ILE A 15 -15.92 -2.94 2.10
C ILE A 15 -15.32 -3.72 0.92
N VAL A 16 -15.84 -4.91 0.66
CA VAL A 16 -15.44 -5.78 -0.45
C VAL A 16 -16.51 -5.66 -1.54
N PRO A 17 -16.15 -5.31 -2.79
CA PRO A 17 -17.08 -5.35 -3.91
C PRO A 17 -17.71 -6.75 -4.08
N PRO A 18 -19.00 -6.86 -4.44
CA PRO A 18 -19.68 -8.16 -4.53
C PRO A 18 -19.29 -8.97 -5.77
N ASP A 19 -18.87 -8.31 -6.86
CA ASP A 19 -18.34 -8.99 -8.05
C ASP A 19 -16.97 -9.61 -7.74
N PRO A 20 -16.76 -10.93 -7.91
CA PRO A 20 -15.51 -11.58 -7.51
C PRO A 20 -14.24 -11.06 -8.21
N ALA A 21 -14.34 -10.64 -9.48
CA ALA A 21 -13.18 -10.12 -10.20
C ALA A 21 -12.83 -8.71 -9.70
N VAL A 22 -13.82 -7.87 -9.42
CA VAL A 22 -13.62 -6.54 -8.82
C VAL A 22 -13.09 -6.67 -7.39
N ALA A 23 -13.62 -7.62 -6.61
CA ALA A 23 -13.14 -7.94 -5.27
C ALA A 23 -11.67 -8.38 -5.27
N PHE A 24 -11.27 -9.21 -6.23
CA PHE A 24 -9.89 -9.61 -6.41
C PHE A 24 -8.98 -8.39 -6.63
N LEU A 25 -9.38 -7.45 -7.49
CA LEU A 25 -8.61 -6.24 -7.74
C LEU A 25 -8.48 -5.38 -6.47
N ALA A 26 -9.54 -5.28 -5.68
CA ALA A 26 -9.51 -4.53 -4.42
C ALA A 26 -8.53 -5.15 -3.40
N HIS A 27 -8.52 -6.49 -3.28
CA HIS A 27 -7.54 -7.21 -2.46
C HIS A 27 -6.11 -7.05 -2.97
N LEU A 28 -5.89 -7.09 -4.28
CA LEU A 28 -4.56 -6.89 -4.86
C LEU A 28 -4.02 -5.49 -4.56
N ILE A 29 -4.85 -4.44 -4.67
CA ILE A 29 -4.42 -3.07 -4.36
C ILE A 29 -4.16 -2.89 -2.87
N GLU A 30 -4.98 -3.50 -2.01
CA GLU A 30 -4.77 -3.45 -0.56
C GLU A 30 -3.47 -4.16 -0.13
N ASP A 31 -3.20 -5.36 -0.62
CA ASP A 31 -1.94 -6.09 -0.36
C ASP A 31 -0.72 -5.34 -0.93
N PHE A 32 -0.85 -4.74 -2.12
CA PHE A 32 0.16 -3.83 -2.67
C PHE A 32 0.41 -2.62 -1.78
N ALA A 33 -0.65 -2.02 -1.21
CA ALA A 33 -0.49 -0.89 -0.31
C ALA A 33 0.26 -1.32 0.97
N ASP A 34 -0.17 -2.41 1.60
CA ASP A 34 0.37 -2.85 2.89
C ASP A 34 1.79 -3.40 2.83
N GLU A 35 2.20 -3.99 1.71
CA GLU A 35 3.54 -4.57 1.57
C GLU A 35 4.52 -3.73 0.75
N TRP A 36 4.05 -3.00 -0.27
CA TRP A 36 4.90 -2.17 -1.11
C TRP A 36 4.84 -0.69 -0.76
N LEU A 37 3.65 -0.08 -0.67
CA LEU A 37 3.55 1.35 -0.33
C LEU A 37 3.95 1.64 1.12
N THR A 38 3.90 0.64 2.02
CA THR A 38 4.51 0.74 3.35
C THR A 38 6.00 1.08 3.28
N LYS A 39 6.71 0.63 2.24
CA LYS A 39 8.12 0.97 2.01
C LYS A 39 8.28 2.44 1.62
N ALA A 40 7.31 3.00 0.91
CA ALA A 40 7.29 4.42 0.57
C ALA A 40 7.14 5.27 1.83
N MET A 41 6.14 4.96 2.67
CA MET A 41 5.98 5.56 3.99
C MET A 41 7.25 5.44 4.83
N PHE A 42 7.80 4.24 4.96
CA PHE A 42 8.98 4.01 5.79
C PHE A 42 10.22 4.74 5.24
N GLY A 43 10.40 4.74 3.92
CA GLY A 43 11.50 5.42 3.25
C GLY A 43 11.46 6.94 3.44
N TRP A 44 10.35 7.60 3.11
CA TRP A 44 10.23 9.05 3.31
C TRP A 44 10.38 9.44 4.78
N ARG A 45 9.82 8.67 5.71
CA ARG A 45 9.91 8.95 7.15
C ARG A 45 11.32 8.88 7.71
N TRP A 46 12.10 7.92 7.24
CA TRP A 46 13.34 7.52 7.90
C TRP A 46 14.61 7.74 7.06
N LEU A 47 14.54 8.22 5.82
CA LEU A 47 15.72 8.57 5.02
C LEU A 47 16.25 9.97 5.33
N ALA A 48 15.39 10.98 5.32
CA ALA A 48 15.80 12.37 5.51
C ALA A 48 15.71 12.76 6.99
N GLU A 49 16.69 13.55 7.45
CA GLU A 49 16.78 13.91 8.87
C GLU A 49 15.60 14.75 9.35
N VAL A 50 15.07 15.63 8.50
CA VAL A 50 13.91 16.48 8.83
C VAL A 50 12.69 15.63 9.20
N ASP A 51 12.41 14.57 8.43
CA ASP A 51 11.32 13.63 8.67
C ASP A 51 11.61 12.77 9.90
N GLN A 52 12.81 12.21 10.02
CA GLN A 52 13.21 11.37 11.15
C GLN A 52 13.01 12.11 12.50
N VAL A 53 13.46 13.37 12.57
CA VAL A 53 13.41 14.17 13.80
C VAL A 53 11.98 14.55 14.14
N GLN A 54 11.20 15.05 13.18
CA GLN A 54 9.82 15.45 13.46
C GLN A 54 8.96 14.24 13.84
N MET A 55 9.01 13.16 13.05
CA MET A 55 8.14 12.01 13.25
C MET A 55 8.49 11.23 14.51
N SER A 56 9.77 11.11 14.87
CA SER A 56 10.14 10.46 16.13
C SER A 56 9.62 11.21 17.36
N ARG A 57 9.58 12.54 17.33
CA ARG A 57 9.01 13.37 18.40
C ARG A 57 7.50 13.18 18.53
N TRP A 58 6.77 13.22 17.42
CA TRP A 58 5.32 13.03 17.42
C TRP A 58 4.96 11.61 17.88
N LEU A 59 5.59 10.59 17.31
CA LEU A 59 5.35 9.19 17.70
C LEU A 59 5.69 8.91 19.17
N ALA A 60 6.71 9.59 19.74
CA ALA A 60 7.00 9.49 21.16
C ALA A 60 5.92 10.18 22.02
N PHE A 61 5.48 11.37 21.61
CA PHE A 61 4.40 12.10 22.27
C PHE A 61 3.09 11.28 22.27
N ASP A 62 2.66 10.81 21.10
CA ASP A 62 1.44 10.04 20.90
C ASP A 62 1.44 8.74 21.70
N ARG A 63 2.61 8.10 21.86
CA ARG A 63 2.71 6.88 22.67
C ARG A 63 2.64 7.17 24.17
N MET A 64 3.31 8.22 24.64
CA MET A 64 3.59 8.41 26.06
C MET A 64 2.47 9.11 26.82
N HIS A 65 1.67 9.96 26.16
CA HIS A 65 0.55 10.69 26.78
C HIS A 65 0.93 11.48 28.06
N GLY A 66 2.18 11.93 28.18
CA GLY A 66 2.69 12.65 29.36
C GLY A 66 4.11 12.25 29.77
N GLY A 67 4.56 12.66 30.96
CA GLY A 67 5.86 12.28 31.53
C GLY A 67 7.01 13.27 31.35
N GLY A 68 6.77 14.43 30.74
CA GLY A 68 7.75 15.51 30.58
C GLY A 68 8.56 15.43 29.28
N ILE A 69 9.06 16.58 28.84
CA ILE A 69 9.71 16.72 27.53
C ILE A 69 11.00 15.90 27.42
N ASP A 70 11.83 15.84 28.46
CA ASP A 70 13.10 15.12 28.43
C ASP A 70 12.90 13.60 28.26
N ALA A 71 11.90 13.04 28.93
CA ALA A 71 11.54 11.63 28.78
C ALA A 71 11.01 11.32 27.38
N SER A 72 10.17 12.22 26.82
CA SER A 72 9.66 12.11 25.45
C SER A 72 10.78 12.20 24.41
N GLN A 73 11.70 13.16 24.51
CA GLN A 73 12.83 13.29 23.58
C GLN A 73 13.79 12.10 23.67
N SER A 74 14.07 11.59 24.88
CA SER A 74 14.87 10.36 25.04
C SER A 74 14.21 9.14 24.38
N ALA A 75 12.88 9.03 24.47
CA ALA A 75 12.14 7.96 23.81
C ALA A 75 12.14 8.13 22.28
N ALA A 76 12.00 9.36 21.78
CA ALA A 76 12.08 9.70 20.37
C ALA A 76 13.43 9.30 19.77
N ASP A 77 14.55 9.66 20.41
CA ASP A 77 15.90 9.33 19.95
C ASP A 77 16.13 7.81 19.86
N LYS A 78 15.73 7.06 20.90
CA LYS A 78 15.82 5.59 20.92
C LYS A 78 14.96 4.96 19.83
N PHE A 79 13.75 5.49 19.61
CA PHE A 79 12.85 5.00 18.57
C PHE A 79 13.43 5.28 17.17
N ARG A 80 13.87 6.52 16.90
CA ARG A 80 14.52 6.93 15.65
C ARG A 80 15.72 6.04 15.34
N ALA A 81 16.65 5.89 16.29
CA ALA A 81 17.84 5.07 16.11
C ALA A 81 17.50 3.62 15.71
N ARG A 82 16.47 3.04 16.34
CA ARG A 82 16.01 1.69 16.00
C ARG A 82 15.38 1.60 14.61
N GLN A 83 14.58 2.59 14.18
CA GLN A 83 13.95 2.56 12.85
C GLN A 83 14.98 2.76 11.75
N VAL A 84 15.86 3.77 11.89
CA VAL A 84 16.96 4.02 10.94
C VAL A 84 17.90 2.81 10.84
N GLY A 85 18.17 2.11 11.94
CA GLY A 85 18.97 0.89 11.93
C GLY A 85 18.33 -0.30 11.18
N ARG A 86 17.03 -0.24 10.85
CA ARG A 86 16.30 -1.32 10.16
C ARG A 86 16.00 -1.03 8.69
N MET A 87 16.43 0.10 8.14
CA MET A 87 16.14 0.50 6.76
C MET A 87 16.51 -0.59 5.73
N ALA A 88 17.69 -1.19 5.86
CA ALA A 88 18.14 -2.26 4.97
C ALA A 88 17.31 -3.55 5.10
N LEU A 89 16.84 -3.88 6.31
CA LEU A 89 15.98 -5.03 6.54
C LEU A 89 14.60 -4.86 5.89
N VAL A 90 14.07 -3.63 5.89
CA VAL A 90 12.78 -3.29 5.26
C VAL A 90 12.93 -3.09 3.73
N GLY A 91 14.15 -2.97 3.22
CA GLY A 91 14.43 -2.70 1.81
C GLY A 91 14.24 -1.24 1.42
N CYS A 92 14.32 -0.30 2.36
CA CYS A 92 14.15 1.14 2.13
C CYS A 92 15.49 1.89 2.04
N THR A 93 16.55 1.26 1.52
CA THR A 93 17.86 1.93 1.42
C THR A 93 17.83 3.05 0.37
N LYS A 94 18.83 3.93 0.36
CA LYS A 94 18.94 5.02 -0.63
C LYS A 94 19.01 4.48 -2.06
N GLU A 95 19.57 3.29 -2.24
CA GLU A 95 19.71 2.61 -3.52
C GLU A 95 18.38 2.06 -4.03
N ASN A 96 17.54 1.53 -3.15
CA ASN A 96 16.21 1.00 -3.50
C ASN A 96 15.16 2.10 -3.66
N PHE A 97 15.33 3.23 -2.95
CA PHE A 97 14.28 4.25 -2.83
C PHE A 97 13.81 4.85 -4.17
N PRO A 98 14.66 5.05 -5.21
CA PRO A 98 14.19 5.52 -6.51
C PRO A 98 13.06 4.67 -7.12
N LEU A 99 13.11 3.33 -6.99
CA LEU A 99 12.04 2.46 -7.47
C LEU A 99 10.74 2.63 -6.67
N ILE A 100 10.88 2.74 -5.35
CA ILE A 100 9.74 2.93 -4.43
C ILE A 100 9.07 4.29 -4.71
N GLU A 101 9.87 5.34 -4.87
CA GLU A 101 9.40 6.69 -5.18
C GLU A 101 8.70 6.75 -6.54
N ALA A 102 9.34 6.20 -7.59
CA ALA A 102 8.78 6.20 -8.94
C ALA A 102 7.41 5.49 -9.00
N SER A 103 7.30 4.31 -8.37
CA SER A 103 6.03 3.58 -8.32
C SER A 103 4.97 4.30 -7.49
N THR A 104 5.35 4.93 -6.37
CA THR A 104 4.41 5.70 -5.54
C THR A 104 3.92 6.95 -6.27
N HIS A 105 4.76 7.63 -7.05
CA HIS A 105 4.35 8.75 -7.88
C HIS A 105 3.30 8.35 -8.93
N VAL A 106 3.40 7.16 -9.53
CA VAL A 106 2.36 6.67 -10.44
C VAL A 106 1.03 6.47 -9.72
N VAL A 107 1.03 5.96 -8.48
CA VAL A 107 -0.18 5.85 -7.65
C VAL A 107 -0.77 7.22 -7.37
N LEU A 108 0.04 8.17 -6.90
CA LEU A 108 -0.40 9.53 -6.59
C LEU A 108 -0.95 10.26 -7.83
N GLN A 109 -0.29 10.14 -9.00
CA GLN A 109 -0.78 10.68 -10.26
C GLN A 109 -2.12 10.05 -10.68
N SER A 110 -2.29 8.76 -10.46
CA SER A 110 -3.53 8.04 -10.79
C SER A 110 -4.69 8.50 -9.92
N LEU A 111 -4.44 8.70 -8.62
CA LEU A 111 -5.41 9.24 -7.68
C LEU A 111 -5.71 10.71 -8.00
N GLU A 112 -4.70 11.52 -8.26
CA GLU A 112 -4.86 12.96 -8.52
C GLU A 112 -5.80 13.24 -9.70
N ALA A 113 -5.64 12.48 -10.78
CA ALA A 113 -6.53 12.58 -11.95
C ALA A 113 -7.93 12.01 -11.69
N HIS A 114 -8.08 11.10 -10.72
CA HIS A 114 -9.35 10.41 -10.45
C HIS A 114 -10.23 11.15 -9.46
N VAL A 115 -9.64 11.64 -8.36
CA VAL A 115 -10.39 12.23 -7.24
C VAL A 115 -11.09 13.55 -7.59
N THR A 116 -10.73 14.15 -8.73
CA THR A 116 -11.45 15.30 -9.31
C THR A 116 -12.71 14.90 -10.08
N GLU A 117 -12.82 13.64 -10.50
CA GLU A 117 -13.95 13.10 -11.28
C GLU A 117 -14.85 12.19 -10.44
N SER A 118 -14.26 11.37 -9.56
CA SER A 118 -14.98 10.45 -8.68
C SER A 118 -14.20 10.19 -7.40
N PHE A 119 -14.92 9.98 -6.29
CA PHE A 119 -14.30 9.88 -4.97
C PHE A 119 -13.76 8.50 -4.61
N PHE A 120 -14.29 7.43 -5.23
CA PHE A 120 -13.95 6.04 -4.90
C PHE A 120 -13.60 5.22 -6.14
N LEU A 121 -12.84 4.15 -5.95
CA LEU A 121 -12.28 3.31 -7.02
C LEU A 121 -13.31 2.36 -7.64
N TYR A 122 -14.38 2.04 -6.90
CA TYR A 122 -15.35 1.01 -7.28
C TYR A 122 -16.81 1.46 -7.13
N GLY A 123 -17.09 2.75 -7.34
CA GLY A 123 -18.45 3.30 -7.30
C GLY A 123 -18.52 4.57 -6.46
N SER A 124 -19.54 4.67 -5.59
CA SER A 124 -19.77 5.82 -4.71
C SER A 124 -19.56 5.51 -3.22
N ARG A 125 -18.90 4.39 -2.90
CA ARG A 125 -18.55 3.97 -1.54
C ARG A 125 -17.09 3.46 -1.46
N PRO A 126 -16.42 3.56 -0.30
CA PRO A 126 -15.05 3.08 -0.15
C PRO A 126 -14.97 1.55 -0.19
N SER A 127 -13.83 1.05 -0.66
CA SER A 127 -13.47 -0.36 -0.56
C SER A 127 -12.23 -0.57 0.34
N LEU A 128 -11.87 -1.83 0.60
CA LEU A 128 -10.61 -2.16 1.25
C LEU A 128 -9.38 -1.57 0.55
N ALA A 129 -9.42 -1.36 -0.77
CA ALA A 129 -8.30 -0.79 -1.51
C ALA A 129 -8.02 0.64 -1.05
N GLU A 130 -9.06 1.48 -0.94
CA GLU A 130 -8.94 2.83 -0.41
C GLU A 130 -8.45 2.84 1.04
N PHE A 131 -8.87 1.89 1.87
CA PHE A 131 -8.38 1.80 3.25
C PHE A 131 -6.91 1.41 3.34
N GLY A 132 -6.45 0.44 2.54
CA GLY A 132 -5.02 0.09 2.44
C GLY A 132 -4.19 1.27 1.93
N LEU A 133 -4.63 1.93 0.84
CA LEU A 133 -4.00 3.14 0.31
C LEU A 133 -3.96 4.26 1.36
N PHE A 134 -5.06 4.51 2.05
CA PHE A 134 -5.16 5.54 3.10
C PHE A 134 -4.15 5.27 4.24
N GLY A 135 -4.01 4.02 4.67
CA GLY A 135 -3.08 3.64 5.74
C GLY A 135 -1.64 4.10 5.48
N GLN A 136 -1.19 4.05 4.22
CA GLN A 136 0.17 4.46 3.84
C GLN A 136 0.24 5.93 3.40
N LEU A 137 -0.71 6.39 2.58
CA LEU A 137 -0.68 7.72 2.00
C LEU A 137 -1.02 8.83 3.01
N SER A 138 -1.84 8.55 4.03
CA SER A 138 -2.09 9.51 5.13
C SER A 138 -0.80 9.88 5.87
N GLN A 139 0.14 8.94 5.95
CA GLN A 139 1.46 9.15 6.55
C GLN A 139 2.32 10.07 5.69
N LEU A 140 2.27 9.89 4.36
CA LEU A 140 2.92 10.81 3.42
C LEU A 140 2.34 12.22 3.50
N ALA A 141 1.04 12.34 3.71
CA ALA A 141 0.38 13.64 3.93
C ALA A 141 0.74 14.28 5.29
N THR A 142 1.40 13.55 6.19
CA THR A 142 1.78 14.01 7.53
C THR A 142 3.27 14.35 7.63
N ASP A 143 4.11 13.49 7.08
CA ASP A 143 5.57 13.60 7.16
C ASP A 143 6.08 14.81 6.35
N PRO A 144 7.04 15.62 6.86
CA PRO A 144 7.41 16.92 6.30
C PRO A 144 7.74 16.97 4.80
N THR A 145 8.64 16.09 4.36
CA THR A 145 9.11 16.03 2.98
C THR A 145 8.00 15.57 2.04
N PRO A 146 7.37 14.40 2.22
CA PRO A 146 6.31 13.95 1.33
C PRO A 146 5.05 14.81 1.42
N GLN A 147 4.75 15.43 2.57
CA GLN A 147 3.62 16.35 2.69
C GLN A 147 3.82 17.56 1.78
N SER A 148 5.02 18.14 1.78
CA SER A 148 5.34 19.29 0.92
C SER A 148 5.18 18.91 -0.56
N MET A 149 5.72 17.75 -0.95
CA MET A 149 5.57 17.20 -2.30
C MET A 149 4.09 16.99 -2.68
N MET A 150 3.29 16.38 -1.80
CA MET A 150 1.87 16.13 -2.07
C MET A 150 1.09 17.44 -2.19
N ARG A 151 1.36 18.44 -1.35
CA ARG A 151 0.67 19.73 -1.42
C ARG A 151 1.03 20.50 -2.69
N GLU A 152 2.24 20.33 -3.22
CA GLU A 152 2.70 20.99 -4.43
C GLU A 152 2.21 20.28 -5.71
N HIS A 153 2.28 18.95 -5.75
CA HIS A 153 2.07 18.18 -6.99
C HIS A 153 0.80 17.34 -7.02
N PHE A 154 0.23 17.01 -5.86
CA PHE A 154 -0.96 16.17 -5.72
C PHE A 154 -2.00 16.78 -4.74
N PRO A 155 -2.37 18.06 -4.91
CA PRO A 155 -3.18 18.78 -3.93
C PRO A 155 -4.59 18.19 -3.74
N TYR A 156 -5.19 17.58 -4.78
CA TYR A 156 -6.52 16.99 -4.66
C TYR A 156 -6.47 15.63 -3.98
N THR A 157 -5.45 14.81 -4.25
CA THR A 157 -5.19 13.56 -3.53
C THR A 157 -4.92 13.83 -2.06
N TYR A 158 -4.10 14.84 -1.75
CA TYR A 158 -3.88 15.29 -0.39
C TYR A 158 -5.20 15.63 0.30
N ARG A 159 -6.08 16.38 -0.37
CA ARG A 159 -7.35 16.78 0.22
C ARG A 159 -8.35 15.62 0.30
N TRP A 160 -8.33 14.68 -0.65
CA TRP A 160 -9.11 13.45 -0.62
C TRP A 160 -8.78 12.57 0.59
N LEU A 161 -7.50 12.43 0.96
CA LEU A 161 -7.12 11.69 2.17
C LEU A 161 -7.76 12.26 3.44
N ALA A 162 -7.80 13.59 3.57
CA ALA A 162 -8.47 14.25 4.70
C ALA A 162 -10.01 14.07 4.70
N HIS A 163 -10.62 13.59 3.62
CA HIS A 163 -12.01 13.14 3.63
C HIS A 163 -12.13 11.65 3.98
N LEU A 164 -11.19 10.81 3.54
CA LEU A 164 -11.17 9.39 3.91
C LEU A 164 -10.98 9.15 5.41
N ASP A 165 -10.31 10.08 6.11
CA ASP A 165 -10.11 10.02 7.57
C ASP A 165 -11.44 9.98 8.35
N ASP A 166 -12.50 10.59 7.81
CA ASP A 166 -13.84 10.50 8.38
C ASP A 166 -14.92 10.33 7.30
N LEU A 167 -15.29 9.06 7.09
CA LEU A 167 -16.42 8.65 6.25
C LEU A 167 -17.65 8.25 7.09
N SER A 168 -17.76 8.74 8.32
CA SER A 168 -18.88 8.40 9.20
C SER A 168 -20.22 8.75 8.55
N GLY A 169 -21.10 7.74 8.45
CA GLY A 169 -22.41 7.92 7.84
C GLY A 169 -22.41 7.94 6.30
N HIS A 170 -21.25 7.79 5.65
CA HIS A 170 -21.18 7.69 4.20
C HIS A 170 -21.81 6.39 3.70
N SER A 171 -22.68 6.51 2.69
CA SER A 171 -23.32 5.39 2.00
C SER A 171 -23.11 5.52 0.50
N GLY A 172 -23.18 4.41 -0.23
CA GLY A 172 -23.09 4.44 -1.67
C GLY A 172 -23.30 3.07 -2.31
N GLU A 173 -23.13 3.06 -3.62
CA GLU A 173 -23.37 1.93 -4.51
C GLU A 173 -22.05 1.43 -5.10
N TRP A 174 -21.98 0.13 -5.37
CA TRP A 174 -20.88 -0.47 -6.12
C TRP A 174 -21.06 -0.23 -7.61
N ALA A 175 -19.95 -0.04 -8.32
CA ALA A 175 -19.91 -0.05 -9.78
C ALA A 175 -19.57 -1.45 -10.31
N ASP A 176 -20.07 -1.78 -11.50
CA ASP A 176 -19.80 -3.07 -12.16
C ASP A 176 -18.35 -3.19 -12.68
N LYS A 177 -17.62 -2.08 -12.74
CA LYS A 177 -16.27 -2.00 -13.29
C LYS A 177 -15.36 -1.15 -12.39
N PRO A 178 -14.08 -1.51 -12.27
CA PRO A 178 -13.08 -0.67 -11.63
C PRO A 178 -12.91 0.68 -12.34
N SER A 179 -12.56 1.73 -11.60
CA SER A 179 -12.15 3.00 -12.18
C SER A 179 -10.84 2.88 -12.97
N ALA A 180 -10.58 3.83 -13.87
CA ALA A 180 -9.30 3.90 -14.58
C ALA A 180 -8.09 4.01 -13.62
N ALA A 181 -8.28 4.66 -12.47
CA ALA A 181 -7.26 4.74 -11.43
C ALA A 181 -6.97 3.39 -10.79
N ALA A 182 -8.01 2.62 -10.45
CA ALA A 182 -7.84 1.28 -9.90
C ALA A 182 -7.06 0.37 -10.87
N LEU A 183 -7.38 0.44 -12.17
CA LEU A 183 -6.67 -0.30 -13.21
C LEU A 183 -5.20 0.14 -13.30
N ARG A 184 -4.93 1.45 -13.32
CA ARG A 184 -3.57 1.99 -13.40
C ARG A 184 -2.73 1.65 -12.17
N ILE A 185 -3.33 1.66 -10.98
CA ILE A 185 -2.69 1.25 -9.73
C ILE A 185 -2.35 -0.25 -9.77
N ALA A 186 -3.28 -1.09 -10.22
CA ALA A 186 -3.02 -2.52 -10.35
C ALA A 186 -1.92 -2.83 -11.40
N GLN A 187 -1.85 -2.06 -12.48
CA GLN A 187 -0.81 -2.17 -13.50
C GLN A 187 0.58 -1.80 -12.96
N VAL A 188 0.71 -0.69 -12.21
CA VAL A 188 2.00 -0.36 -11.59
C VAL A 188 2.38 -1.39 -10.52
N ALA A 189 1.41 -1.91 -9.76
CA ALA A 189 1.65 -3.04 -8.86
C ALA A 189 2.15 -4.28 -9.63
N GLY A 190 1.64 -4.53 -10.84
CA GLY A 190 2.13 -5.60 -11.70
C GLY A 190 3.55 -5.38 -12.20
N ALA A 191 3.96 -4.13 -12.35
CA ALA A 191 5.30 -3.77 -12.81
C ALA A 191 6.36 -3.84 -11.70
N VAL A 192 5.99 -3.65 -10.42
CA VAL A 192 6.96 -3.58 -9.30
C VAL A 192 6.72 -4.60 -8.20
N TYR A 193 5.48 -4.85 -7.81
CA TYR A 193 5.14 -5.69 -6.67
C TYR A 193 5.02 -7.16 -7.06
N ALA A 194 4.43 -7.47 -8.21
CA ALA A 194 4.42 -8.84 -8.74
C ALA A 194 5.84 -9.44 -8.91
N PRO A 195 6.80 -8.77 -9.59
CA PRO A 195 8.16 -9.30 -9.68
C PRO A 195 8.89 -9.33 -8.33
N PHE A 196 8.60 -8.40 -7.42
CA PHE A 196 9.11 -8.43 -6.05
C PHE A 196 8.68 -9.70 -5.29
N LEU A 197 7.39 -10.02 -5.32
CA LEU A 197 6.84 -11.21 -4.69
C LEU A 197 7.41 -12.50 -5.27
N VAL A 198 7.50 -12.59 -6.61
CA VAL A 198 8.08 -13.74 -7.32
C VAL A 198 9.57 -13.90 -7.00
N ALA A 199 10.33 -12.81 -6.99
CA ALA A 199 11.75 -12.85 -6.63
C ALA A 199 11.97 -13.27 -5.16
N ASN A 200 11.10 -12.84 -4.25
CA ASN A 200 11.13 -13.27 -2.86
C ASN A 200 10.88 -14.78 -2.71
N GLU A 201 9.83 -15.29 -3.34
CA GLU A 201 9.50 -16.72 -3.34
C GLU A 201 10.65 -17.55 -3.93
N ALA A 202 11.15 -17.17 -5.11
CA ALA A 202 12.25 -17.87 -5.77
C ALA A 202 13.54 -17.89 -4.92
N ALA A 203 13.85 -16.77 -4.24
CA ALA A 203 15.00 -16.71 -3.35
C ALA A 203 14.82 -17.58 -2.10
N LEU A 204 13.61 -17.63 -1.53
CA LEU A 204 13.29 -18.52 -0.40
C LEU A 204 13.41 -19.99 -0.79
N ASP A 205 12.87 -20.38 -1.94
CA ASP A 205 12.92 -21.76 -2.44
C ASP A 205 14.35 -22.21 -2.75
N ALA A 206 15.19 -21.28 -3.23
CA ALA A 206 16.61 -21.52 -3.45
C ALA A 206 17.47 -21.47 -2.18
N GLY A 207 16.90 -21.12 -1.02
CA GLY A 207 17.64 -20.96 0.24
C GLY A 207 18.60 -19.75 0.25
N HIS A 208 18.33 -18.73 -0.58
CA HIS A 208 19.09 -17.48 -0.60
C HIS A 208 18.61 -16.52 0.49
N ASP A 209 19.55 -15.78 1.09
CA ASP A 209 19.24 -14.79 2.12
C ASP A 209 18.69 -13.47 1.55
N MET A 210 18.92 -13.21 0.26
CA MET A 210 18.60 -11.93 -0.40
C MET A 210 17.76 -12.17 -1.65
N LEU A 211 16.70 -11.38 -1.82
CA LEU A 211 16.00 -11.23 -3.09
C LEU A 211 16.61 -10.06 -3.88
N ARG A 212 16.57 -10.18 -5.22
CA ARG A 212 16.97 -9.12 -6.16
C ARG A 212 16.04 -9.14 -7.35
N PHE A 213 15.67 -7.96 -7.83
CA PHE A 213 14.96 -7.80 -9.10
C PHE A 213 15.20 -6.41 -9.68
N GLU A 214 14.84 -6.20 -10.94
CA GLU A 214 14.84 -4.91 -11.61
C GLU A 214 13.42 -4.59 -12.05
N ALA A 215 13.00 -3.35 -11.87
CA ALA A 215 11.75 -2.84 -12.41
C ALA A 215 11.88 -1.35 -12.71
N LEU A 216 11.16 -0.86 -13.72
CA LEU A 216 11.14 0.56 -14.11
C LEU A 216 12.54 1.18 -14.30
N GLY A 217 13.55 0.38 -14.72
CA GLY A 217 14.93 0.83 -14.90
C GLY A 217 15.72 1.03 -13.59
N HIS A 218 15.22 0.49 -12.47
CA HIS A 218 15.87 0.54 -11.17
C HIS A 218 16.09 -0.87 -10.61
N GLU A 219 17.26 -1.09 -10.02
CA GLU A 219 17.55 -2.30 -9.25
C GLU A 219 16.94 -2.22 -7.85
N PHE A 220 16.61 -3.37 -7.29
CA PHE A 220 16.14 -3.50 -5.91
C PHE A 220 16.72 -4.74 -5.24
N SER A 221 17.15 -4.63 -3.98
CA SER A 221 17.50 -5.78 -3.16
C SER A 221 17.12 -5.64 -1.69
N GLN A 222 16.72 -6.74 -1.07
CA GLN A 222 16.50 -6.81 0.39
C GLN A 222 16.66 -8.25 0.89
N PRO A 223 16.76 -8.47 2.21
CA PRO A 223 16.61 -9.80 2.78
C PRO A 223 15.26 -10.42 2.41
N VAL A 224 15.25 -11.73 2.18
CA VAL A 224 14.00 -12.47 1.93
C VAL A 224 13.05 -12.38 3.13
N PHE A 225 11.75 -12.37 2.87
CA PHE A 225 10.74 -12.27 3.92
C PHE A 225 9.62 -13.27 3.73
N LYS A 226 9.49 -14.19 4.70
CA LYS A 226 8.52 -15.29 4.66
C LYS A 226 7.06 -14.82 4.62
N TYR A 227 6.76 -13.64 5.16
CA TYR A 227 5.40 -13.11 5.13
C TYR A 227 4.96 -12.75 3.70
N GLN A 228 5.87 -12.19 2.89
CA GLN A 228 5.58 -11.84 1.49
C GLN A 228 5.29 -13.06 0.60
N ALA A 229 5.89 -14.21 0.90
CA ALA A 229 5.50 -15.47 0.24
C ALA A 229 4.05 -15.87 0.57
N LYS A 230 3.56 -15.55 1.79
CA LYS A 230 2.15 -15.79 2.16
C LYS A 230 1.20 -14.85 1.43
N CYS A 231 1.58 -13.58 1.25
CA CYS A 231 0.83 -12.61 0.44
C CYS A 231 0.62 -13.14 -0.99
N LEU A 232 1.70 -13.56 -1.65
CA LEU A 232 1.62 -14.15 -2.99
C LEU A 232 0.73 -15.40 -3.04
N ALA A 233 0.85 -16.29 -2.05
CA ALA A 233 0.02 -17.49 -1.96
C ALA A 233 -1.47 -17.16 -1.76
N ASP A 234 -1.82 -16.14 -0.97
CA ASP A 234 -3.20 -15.69 -0.79
C ASP A 234 -3.76 -15.10 -2.09
N LEU A 235 -3.01 -14.23 -2.79
CA LEU A 235 -3.39 -13.70 -4.09
C LEU A 235 -3.63 -14.81 -5.11
N ARG A 236 -2.73 -15.79 -5.21
CA ARG A 236 -2.91 -16.97 -6.08
C ARG A 236 -4.15 -17.77 -5.71
N THR A 237 -4.42 -17.95 -4.43
CA THR A 237 -5.60 -18.68 -3.95
C THR A 237 -6.90 -17.97 -4.36
N ARG A 238 -6.98 -16.64 -4.17
CA ARG A 238 -8.12 -15.83 -4.59
C ARG A 238 -8.30 -15.84 -6.10
N TYR A 239 -7.22 -15.75 -6.85
CA TYR A 239 -7.24 -15.79 -8.31
C TYR A 239 -7.72 -17.15 -8.85
N LYS A 240 -7.24 -18.25 -8.27
CA LYS A 240 -7.67 -19.62 -8.62
C LYS A 240 -9.15 -19.87 -8.31
N ALA A 241 -9.71 -19.18 -7.31
CA ALA A 241 -11.13 -19.25 -6.98
C ALA A 241 -12.06 -18.51 -7.96
N LEU A 242 -11.52 -17.67 -8.85
CA LEU A 242 -12.32 -17.01 -9.89
C LEU A 242 -12.83 -18.01 -10.95
N SER A 243 -13.92 -17.68 -11.62
CA SER A 243 -14.32 -18.35 -12.87
C SER A 243 -13.35 -18.01 -13.99
N ASP A 244 -13.37 -18.76 -15.09
CA ASP A 244 -12.55 -18.47 -16.29
C ASP A 244 -12.81 -17.03 -16.79
N ALA A 245 -14.08 -16.65 -16.93
CA ALA A 245 -14.46 -15.29 -17.31
C ALA A 245 -13.97 -14.22 -16.30
N GLY A 246 -13.89 -14.57 -15.01
CA GLY A 246 -13.32 -13.70 -13.98
C GLY A 246 -11.81 -13.51 -14.13
N ARG A 247 -11.08 -14.59 -14.40
CA ARG A 247 -9.64 -14.54 -14.69
C ARG A 247 -9.34 -13.74 -15.96
N ASP A 248 -10.12 -13.92 -17.02
CA ASP A 248 -9.96 -13.16 -18.27
C ASP A 248 -10.13 -11.64 -18.05
N ARG A 249 -11.12 -11.25 -17.22
CA ARG A 249 -11.31 -9.84 -16.83
C ARG A 249 -10.10 -9.31 -16.06
N VAL A 250 -9.64 -10.04 -15.05
CA VAL A 250 -8.48 -9.64 -14.23
C VAL A 250 -7.24 -9.50 -15.09
N ALA A 251 -6.93 -10.49 -15.94
CA ALA A 251 -5.79 -10.45 -16.84
C ALA A 251 -5.83 -9.22 -17.77
N GLY A 252 -7.01 -8.90 -18.32
CA GLY A 252 -7.23 -7.70 -19.14
C GLY A 252 -7.07 -6.38 -18.38
N TRP A 253 -7.24 -6.37 -17.06
CA TRP A 253 -7.08 -5.18 -16.20
C TRP A 253 -5.65 -4.98 -15.71
N THR A 254 -5.00 -6.05 -15.26
CA THR A 254 -3.72 -5.99 -14.55
C THR A 254 -2.50 -6.07 -15.46
N GLY A 255 -2.64 -6.63 -16.67
CA GLY A 255 -1.54 -6.83 -17.61
C GLY A 255 -0.62 -8.01 -17.25
N ASP A 256 0.47 -8.16 -18.02
CA ASP A 256 1.32 -9.37 -18.01
C ASP A 256 2.07 -9.62 -16.71
N GLY A 257 2.47 -8.57 -15.98
CA GLY A 257 3.26 -8.72 -14.75
C GLY A 257 2.54 -9.57 -13.69
N TRP A 258 1.24 -9.36 -13.54
CA TRP A 258 0.41 -10.17 -12.64
C TRP A 258 0.07 -11.55 -13.19
N ARG A 259 -0.14 -11.68 -14.51
CA ARG A 259 -0.44 -12.97 -15.13
C ARG A 259 0.61 -14.03 -14.78
N ILE A 260 1.89 -13.68 -14.94
CA ILE A 260 3.01 -14.58 -14.63
C ILE A 260 3.02 -14.95 -13.13
N ALA A 261 2.85 -13.95 -12.25
CA ALA A 261 2.89 -14.17 -10.81
C ALA A 261 1.74 -15.04 -10.30
N LEU A 262 0.55 -14.92 -10.88
CA LEU A 262 -0.68 -15.58 -10.42
C LEU A 262 -0.89 -16.99 -11.02
N ASP A 263 -0.35 -17.26 -12.20
CA ASP A 263 -0.51 -18.54 -12.90
C ASP A 263 0.47 -19.64 -12.42
N THR A 264 1.46 -19.26 -11.60
CA THR A 264 2.40 -20.21 -10.96
C THR A 264 1.76 -20.89 -9.74
#